data_AF-A0A2T3JTG1-F1
#
_entry.id   AF-A0A2T3JTG1-F1
#
_cell.length_a   1.000
_cell.length_b   1.000
_cell.length_c   1.000
_cell.angle_alpha   90.00
_cell.angle_beta   90.00
_cell.angle_gamma   90.00
#
_symmetry.space_group_name_H-M   'P 1'
#
loop_
_entity.id
_entity.type
_entity.pdbx_description
1 polymer ?
#
loop_
_entity_poly.entity_id
_entity_poly.type
_entity_poly.pdbx_seq_one_letter_code
_entity_poly.pdbx_strand_id
1 'polypeptide(L)'
;MPISRYELITSLNDKEIGFEILNMDSCFKVILNKSHKSRITNKPFQLAGGDILEVGDKFTAINTKGSAGCPPIVLSKPWYQQYEGRIRIPNYTSYGRHLLCNGQQHSELALFSAHNPITNEKMFSPTKRNIQQSYKDTEDGYYIGYLIFGKEEDQLFYCCTSGSSRVISCKTLNRY
;
A
#
# COMPACT_ATOMS: atom_id res chain seq x y z
N MET A 1 -15.23 -50.51 -6.09
CA MET A 1 -13.88 -49.99 -5.81
C MET A 1 -13.91 -48.48 -5.97
N PRO A 2 -13.71 -47.69 -4.90
CA PRO A 2 -13.71 -46.24 -5.01
C PRO A 2 -12.33 -45.77 -5.50
N ILE A 3 -12.33 -44.94 -6.55
CA ILE A 3 -11.14 -44.24 -7.03
C ILE A 3 -10.66 -43.31 -5.91
N SER A 4 -9.38 -43.47 -5.57
CA SER A 4 -8.67 -42.76 -4.52
C SER A 4 -8.88 -41.24 -4.61
N ARG A 5 -9.35 -40.67 -3.51
CA ARG A 5 -9.52 -39.23 -3.24
C ARG A 5 -8.21 -38.55 -2.83
N TYR A 6 -7.06 -39.13 -3.15
CA TYR A 6 -5.75 -38.66 -2.70
C TYR A 6 -4.78 -38.55 -3.87
N GLU A 7 -4.91 -37.44 -4.58
CA GLU A 7 -3.80 -36.63 -5.08
C GLU A 7 -4.36 -35.21 -5.32
N LEU A 8 -5.06 -34.69 -4.30
CA LEU A 8 -5.31 -33.27 -4.24
C LEU A 8 -3.95 -32.68 -3.89
N ILE A 9 -3.26 -32.18 -4.92
CA ILE A 9 -1.90 -31.63 -4.90
C ILE A 9 -1.76 -30.70 -3.69
N THR A 10 -1.30 -31.26 -2.58
CA THR A 10 -0.92 -30.56 -1.37
C THR A 10 0.49 -30.07 -1.57
N SER A 11 0.61 -28.94 -2.27
CA SER A 11 1.67 -27.94 -2.10
C SER A 11 1.48 -26.80 -3.11
N LEU A 12 0.59 -25.85 -2.82
CA LEU A 12 0.68 -24.52 -3.43
C LEU A 12 1.87 -23.81 -2.78
N ASN A 13 3.05 -24.16 -3.29
CA ASN A 13 4.39 -23.69 -2.96
C ASN A 13 4.54 -22.25 -3.49
N ASP A 14 4.73 -21.20 -2.66
CA ASP A 14 5.25 -19.82 -2.92
C ASP A 14 5.13 -19.12 -4.32
N LYS A 15 4.37 -19.65 -5.27
CA LYS A 15 4.47 -19.36 -6.71
C LYS A 15 3.18 -18.94 -7.38
N GLU A 16 2.03 -18.86 -6.69
CA GLU A 16 0.78 -18.52 -7.39
C GLU A 16 0.02 -17.27 -6.94
N ILE A 17 0.30 -16.62 -5.80
CA ILE A 17 -0.17 -15.23 -5.58
C ILE A 17 0.86 -14.43 -4.75
N GLY A 18 1.96 -14.00 -5.38
CA GLY A 18 2.99 -13.16 -4.73
C GLY A 18 2.66 -11.66 -4.70
N PHE A 19 1.38 -11.31 -4.74
CA PHE A 19 0.86 -9.95 -4.73
C PHE A 19 -0.43 -9.94 -3.90
N GLU A 20 -0.34 -9.45 -2.67
CA GLU A 20 -1.47 -9.39 -1.74
C GLU A 20 -1.78 -7.95 -1.36
N ILE A 21 -3.07 -7.64 -1.26
CA ILE A 21 -3.59 -6.38 -0.73
C ILE A 21 -4.56 -6.72 0.39
N LEU A 22 -4.30 -6.19 1.58
CA LEU A 22 -5.13 -6.37 2.76
C LEU A 22 -5.62 -5.01 3.24
N ASN A 23 -6.91 -4.91 3.57
CA ASN A 23 -7.50 -3.66 4.05
C ASN A 23 -7.08 -3.42 5.50
N MET A 24 -6.61 -2.21 5.76
CA MET A 24 -6.40 -1.68 7.10
C MET A 24 -7.35 -0.49 7.31
N ASP A 25 -7.47 0.00 8.54
CA ASP A 25 -8.41 1.10 8.83
C ASP A 25 -7.99 2.45 8.27
N SER A 26 -6.73 2.59 7.86
CA SER A 26 -6.14 3.84 7.36
C SER A 26 -5.39 3.71 6.03
N CYS A 27 -5.24 2.50 5.48
CA CYS A 27 -4.46 2.23 4.26
C CYS A 27 -4.72 0.80 3.75
N PHE A 28 -4.05 0.42 2.65
CA PHE A 28 -3.83 -0.99 2.34
C PHE A 28 -2.48 -1.44 2.87
N LYS A 29 -2.41 -2.66 3.40
CA LYS A 29 -1.16 -3.39 3.56
C LYS A 29 -0.91 -4.18 2.29
N VAL A 30 0.20 -3.91 1.62
CA VAL A 30 0.58 -4.55 0.36
C VAL A 30 1.78 -5.45 0.60
N ILE A 31 1.70 -6.70 0.15
CA ILE A 31 2.77 -7.69 0.29
C ILE A 31 3.16 -8.16 -1.11
N LEU A 32 4.43 -7.97 -1.46
CA LEU A 32 4.99 -8.25 -2.78
C LEU A 32 6.14 -9.24 -2.67
N ASN A 33 6.09 -10.30 -3.47
CA ASN A 33 7.26 -11.15 -3.67
C ASN A 33 8.34 -10.44 -4.51
N LYS A 34 9.54 -11.05 -4.59
CA LYS A 34 10.69 -10.48 -5.32
C LYS A 34 10.38 -10.09 -6.77
N SER A 35 9.56 -10.88 -7.48
CA SER A 35 9.19 -10.63 -8.89
C SER A 35 8.23 -9.45 -9.03
N HIS A 36 7.34 -9.23 -8.07
CA HIS A 36 6.45 -8.06 -8.08
C HIS A 36 7.16 -6.79 -7.60
N LYS A 37 8.09 -6.91 -6.65
CA LYS A 37 8.92 -5.78 -6.22
C LYS A 37 9.70 -5.16 -7.38
N SER A 38 10.23 -5.98 -8.30
CA SER A 38 10.92 -5.47 -9.49
C SER A 38 10.01 -4.78 -10.52
N ARG A 39 8.69 -4.77 -10.30
CA ARG A 39 7.71 -4.07 -11.14
C ARG A 39 7.29 -2.72 -10.55
N ILE A 40 7.81 -2.34 -9.40
CA ILE A 40 7.63 -0.99 -8.86
C ILE A 40 8.34 -0.03 -9.81
N THR A 41 7.59 0.97 -10.25
CA THR A 41 8.08 2.03 -11.13
C THR A 41 8.43 3.27 -10.33
N ASN A 42 9.52 3.93 -10.72
CA ASN A 42 9.96 5.19 -10.10
C ASN A 42 9.16 6.40 -10.60
N LYS A 43 7.86 6.23 -10.87
CA LYS A 43 6.99 7.30 -11.36
C LYS A 43 6.65 8.23 -10.18
N PRO A 44 6.89 9.55 -10.28
CA PRO A 44 6.55 10.48 -9.21
C PRO A 44 5.04 10.53 -8.96
N PHE A 45 4.65 10.96 -7.77
CA PHE A 45 3.26 11.24 -7.43
C PHE A 45 3.01 12.75 -7.39
N GLN A 46 2.23 13.26 -8.33
CA GLN A 46 1.83 14.66 -8.34
C GLN A 46 0.60 14.82 -7.43
N LEU A 47 0.73 15.71 -6.45
CA LEU A 47 -0.35 16.10 -5.56
C LEU A 47 -1.31 17.07 -6.26
N ALA A 48 -2.58 17.08 -5.85
CA ALA A 48 -3.59 18.02 -6.35
C ALA A 48 -3.21 19.49 -6.10
N GLY A 49 -2.37 19.74 -5.09
CA GLY A 49 -1.83 21.07 -4.79
C GLY A 49 -0.70 21.53 -5.71
N GLY A 50 -0.22 20.66 -6.61
CA GLY A 50 0.91 20.92 -7.51
C GLY A 50 2.27 20.46 -6.98
N ASP A 51 2.37 20.09 -5.71
CA ASP A 51 3.58 19.47 -5.16
C ASP A 51 3.86 18.10 -5.82
N ILE A 52 5.13 17.70 -5.85
CA ILE A 52 5.55 16.41 -6.39
C ILE A 52 6.26 15.60 -5.30
N LEU A 53 5.82 14.35 -5.13
CA LEU A 53 6.49 13.32 -4.34
C LEU A 53 7.36 12.46 -5.26
N GLU A 54 8.66 12.68 -5.20
CA GLU A 54 9.66 11.85 -5.88
C GLU A 54 9.94 10.58 -5.07
N VAL A 55 10.40 9.51 -5.73
CA VAL A 55 10.78 8.28 -5.00
C VAL A 55 11.93 8.57 -4.05
N GLY A 56 11.78 8.15 -2.80
CA GLY A 56 12.70 8.45 -1.70
C GLY A 56 12.33 9.71 -0.91
N ASP A 57 11.38 10.53 -1.37
CA ASP A 57 10.89 11.67 -0.59
C ASP A 57 10.21 11.21 0.69
N LYS A 58 10.46 11.96 1.76
CA LYS A 58 9.95 11.69 3.11
C LYS A 58 8.97 12.78 3.54
N PHE A 59 7.91 12.37 4.20
CA PHE A 59 6.90 13.28 4.71
C PHE A 59 6.34 12.84 6.07
N THR A 60 5.80 13.81 6.79
CA THR A 60 5.12 13.60 8.08
C THR A 60 3.61 13.79 7.97
N ALA A 61 3.14 14.54 6.96
CA ALA A 61 1.73 14.65 6.68
C ALA A 61 1.41 14.93 5.19
N ILE A 62 0.27 14.42 4.73
CA ILE A 62 -0.42 14.83 3.50
C ILE A 62 -1.79 15.37 3.92
N ASN A 63 -2.04 16.64 3.60
CA ASN A 63 -3.09 17.48 4.17
C ASN A 63 -2.95 17.71 5.68
N THR A 64 -3.38 18.87 6.15
CA THR A 64 -3.41 19.21 7.59
C THR A 64 -4.84 19.24 8.16
N LYS A 65 -5.84 19.20 7.28
CA LYS A 65 -7.27 19.21 7.62
C LYS A 65 -8.01 18.27 6.68
N GLY A 66 -9.04 17.60 7.22
CA GLY A 66 -9.88 16.71 6.45
C GLY A 66 -11.26 16.56 7.08
N SER A 67 -12.10 15.76 6.43
CA SER A 67 -13.42 15.36 6.93
C SER A 67 -13.46 13.85 7.11
N ALA A 68 -14.55 13.30 7.65
CA ALA A 68 -14.71 11.86 7.75
C ALA A 68 -14.47 11.18 6.39
N GLY A 69 -15.06 11.68 5.30
CA GLY A 69 -14.88 11.12 3.95
C GLY A 69 -13.51 11.42 3.31
N CYS A 70 -12.87 12.52 3.73
CA CYS A 70 -11.59 12.96 3.18
C CYS A 70 -10.53 13.17 4.28
N PRO A 71 -10.05 12.10 4.93
CA PRO A 71 -9.12 12.23 6.03
C PRO A 71 -7.73 12.68 5.54
N PRO A 72 -6.96 13.40 6.37
CA PRO A 72 -5.55 13.64 6.10
C PRO A 72 -4.70 12.40 6.47
N ILE A 73 -3.49 12.31 5.94
CA ILE A 73 -2.46 11.41 6.46
C ILE A 73 -1.62 12.25 7.41
N VAL A 74 -1.67 11.97 8.71
CA VAL A 74 -0.85 12.67 9.72
C VAL A 74 -0.15 11.63 10.58
N LEU A 75 1.17 11.66 10.59
CA LEU A 75 1.98 10.71 11.35
C LEU A 75 2.29 11.25 12.74
N SER A 76 2.22 10.36 13.73
CA SER A 76 2.66 10.64 15.09
C SER A 76 4.17 10.93 15.08
N LYS A 77 4.63 12.02 15.68
CA LYS A 77 6.07 12.21 15.88
C LYS A 77 6.65 11.03 16.69
N PRO A 78 7.84 10.51 16.36
CA PRO A 78 8.81 11.00 15.36
C PRO A 78 8.70 10.31 13.98
N TRP A 79 7.59 9.64 13.66
CA TRP A 79 7.46 8.84 12.45
C TRP A 79 7.44 9.68 11.18
N TYR A 80 8.03 9.12 10.11
CA TYR A 80 7.86 9.60 8.74
C TYR A 80 7.47 8.47 7.80
N GLN A 81 6.83 8.82 6.69
CA GLN A 81 6.62 7.93 5.56
C GLN A 81 7.54 8.34 4.42
N GLN A 82 8.05 7.35 3.69
CA GLN A 82 8.85 7.53 2.48
C GLN A 82 8.08 6.98 1.29
N TYR A 83 8.09 7.72 0.18
CA TYR A 83 7.47 7.26 -1.06
C TYR A 83 8.38 6.27 -1.79
N GLU A 84 7.85 5.10 -2.13
CA GLU A 84 8.59 3.99 -2.74
C GLU A 84 8.26 3.80 -4.23
N GLY A 85 7.37 4.63 -4.79
CA GLY A 85 6.96 4.59 -6.19
C GLY A 85 5.56 4.00 -6.39
N ARG A 86 5.31 3.52 -7.62
CA ARG A 86 3.99 3.02 -8.02
C ARG A 86 4.04 1.59 -8.51
N ILE A 87 2.97 0.85 -8.28
CA ILE A 87 2.80 -0.48 -8.86
C ILE A 87 1.41 -0.66 -9.45
N ARG A 88 1.36 -1.24 -10.65
CA ARG A 88 0.08 -1.66 -11.25
C ARG A 88 -0.41 -2.93 -10.57
N ILE A 89 -1.69 -2.93 -10.19
CA ILE A 89 -2.33 -4.11 -9.61
C ILE A 89 -2.56 -5.15 -10.72
N PRO A 90 -2.06 -6.39 -10.58
CA PRO A 90 -2.25 -7.39 -11.61
C PRO A 90 -3.72 -7.82 -11.74
N ASN A 91 -4.20 -7.97 -12.97
CA ASN A 91 -5.59 -8.30 -13.29
C ASN A 91 -6.04 -9.68 -12.78
N TYR A 92 -5.10 -10.58 -12.47
CA TYR A 92 -5.44 -11.88 -11.88
C TYR A 92 -5.85 -11.77 -10.40
N THR A 93 -5.48 -10.68 -9.72
CA THR A 93 -5.92 -10.42 -8.33
C THR A 93 -7.37 -9.97 -8.31
N SER A 94 -8.10 -10.25 -7.21
CA SER A 94 -9.48 -9.78 -7.04
C SER A 94 -9.59 -8.27 -7.18
N TYR A 95 -8.62 -7.52 -6.67
CA TYR A 95 -8.56 -6.06 -6.82
C TYR A 95 -8.40 -5.64 -8.28
N GLY A 96 -7.42 -6.17 -9.02
CA GLY A 96 -7.19 -5.82 -10.42
C GLY A 96 -8.31 -6.27 -11.37
N ARG A 97 -9.10 -7.29 -10.99
CA ARG A 97 -10.25 -7.76 -11.76
C ARG A 97 -11.49 -6.88 -11.58
N HIS A 98 -11.69 -6.32 -10.39
CA HIS A 98 -12.95 -5.65 -10.02
C HIS A 98 -12.83 -4.13 -9.86
N LEU A 99 -11.62 -3.58 -9.75
CA LEU A 99 -11.42 -2.13 -9.71
C LEU A 99 -11.45 -1.54 -11.13
N LEU A 100 -12.63 -1.06 -11.52
CA LEU A 100 -12.80 -0.14 -12.63
C LEU A 100 -12.74 1.29 -12.08
N CYS A 101 -11.64 1.99 -12.32
CA CYS A 101 -11.57 3.44 -12.07
C CYS A 101 -11.92 4.18 -13.36
N ASN A 102 -12.99 4.97 -13.35
CA ASN A 102 -13.47 5.71 -14.53
C ASN A 102 -13.71 4.84 -15.78
N GLY A 103 -14.15 3.58 -15.60
CA GLY A 103 -14.38 2.64 -16.69
C GLY A 103 -13.10 2.06 -17.31
N GLN A 104 -11.91 2.40 -16.78
CA GLN A 104 -10.63 1.85 -17.22
C GLN A 104 -10.04 0.91 -16.16
N GLN A 105 -9.43 -0.18 -16.62
CA GLN A 105 -8.84 -1.25 -15.80
C GLN A 105 -7.46 -0.87 -15.21
N HIS A 106 -7.17 0.42 -15.07
CA HIS A 106 -5.89 0.93 -14.59
C HIS A 106 -6.03 1.27 -13.12
N SER A 107 -5.74 0.28 -12.27
CA SER A 107 -5.58 0.51 -10.82
C SER A 107 -4.10 0.44 -10.47
N GLU A 108 -3.50 1.60 -10.23
CA GLU A 108 -2.16 1.72 -9.66
C GLU A 108 -2.26 1.97 -8.16
N LEU A 109 -1.28 1.45 -7.41
CA LEU A 109 -1.06 1.79 -6.02
C LEU A 109 0.15 2.72 -5.90
N ALA A 110 0.01 3.78 -5.13
CA ALA A 110 1.14 4.49 -4.56
C ALA A 110 1.63 3.72 -3.33
N LEU A 111 2.92 3.39 -3.30
CA LEU A 111 3.54 2.60 -2.25
C LEU A 111 4.38 3.49 -1.33
N PHE A 112 4.30 3.21 -0.04
CA PHE A 112 5.02 3.93 0.99
C PHE A 112 5.63 2.95 2.01
N SER A 113 6.72 3.36 2.62
CA SER A 113 7.29 2.74 3.80
C SER A 113 7.16 3.72 4.98
N ALA A 114 7.15 3.24 6.22
CA ALA A 114 7.14 4.12 7.39
C ALA A 114 8.16 3.71 8.44
N HIS A 115 8.81 4.71 9.03
CA HIS A 115 10.02 4.57 9.83
C HIS A 115 9.96 5.47 11.06
N ASN A 116 10.47 4.94 12.17
CA ASN A 116 10.79 5.72 13.36
C ASN A 116 12.32 5.90 13.45
N PRO A 117 12.85 7.12 13.25
CA PRO A 117 14.28 7.37 13.23
C PRO A 117 14.94 7.30 14.61
N ILE A 118 14.16 7.39 15.70
CA ILE A 118 14.69 7.36 17.06
C ILE A 118 14.88 5.92 17.53
N THR A 119 13.91 5.06 17.24
CA THR A 119 13.91 3.66 17.69
C THR A 119 14.35 2.68 16.61
N ASN A 120 14.57 3.15 15.38
CA ASN A 120 14.77 2.34 14.16
C ASN A 120 13.62 1.38 13.83
N GLU A 121 12.44 1.60 14.41
CA GLU A 121 11.26 0.77 14.17
C GLU A 121 10.67 0.98 12.77
N LYS A 122 10.04 -0.07 12.25
CA LYS A 122 9.28 -0.06 10.99
C LYS A 122 7.83 -0.44 11.26
N MET A 123 6.92 0.00 10.40
CA MET A 123 5.48 -0.05 10.69
C MET A 123 4.89 -1.47 10.81
N PHE A 124 5.41 -2.46 10.08
CA PHE A 124 4.83 -3.80 10.11
C PHE A 124 5.52 -4.66 11.15
N SER A 125 4.88 -4.79 12.32
CA SER A 125 5.27 -5.78 13.33
C SER A 125 4.50 -7.10 13.09
N PRO A 126 5.15 -8.27 13.25
CA PRO A 126 4.45 -9.55 13.21
C PRO A 126 3.40 -9.66 14.31
N THR A 127 2.23 -10.20 13.93
CA THR A 127 1.00 -10.19 14.74
C THR A 127 1.01 -11.10 15.98
N LYS A 128 2.16 -11.69 16.36
CA LYS A 128 2.25 -12.57 17.54
C LYS A 128 3.52 -12.33 18.32
N ARG A 129 3.34 -11.88 19.57
CA ARG A 129 4.34 -11.73 20.65
C ARG A 129 5.31 -12.92 20.71
N ASN A 130 6.43 -12.84 20.00
CA ASN A 130 7.60 -13.67 20.26
C ASN A 130 8.83 -12.77 20.27
N ILE A 131 9.61 -12.90 21.33
CA ILE A 131 10.69 -12.02 21.81
C ILE A 131 11.88 -11.90 20.80
N GLN A 132 11.80 -12.54 19.63
CA GLN A 132 12.86 -12.61 18.63
C GLN A 132 12.53 -11.97 17.27
N GLN A 133 11.42 -11.26 17.10
CA GLN A 133 10.95 -10.90 15.76
C GLN A 133 11.42 -9.53 15.24
N SER A 134 12.13 -9.57 14.12
CA SER A 134 12.44 -8.41 13.27
C SER A 134 11.17 -7.79 12.69
N TYR A 135 11.11 -6.45 12.69
CA TYR A 135 10.11 -5.71 11.93
C TYR A 135 10.16 -6.11 10.45
N LYS A 136 9.01 -6.07 9.78
CA LYS A 136 8.90 -6.26 8.33
C LYS A 136 8.91 -4.91 7.63
N ASP A 137 9.64 -4.84 6.52
CA ASP A 137 9.79 -3.62 5.75
C ASP A 137 9.78 -3.88 4.23
N THR A 138 10.24 -2.87 3.48
CA THR A 138 10.32 -2.92 2.04
C THR A 138 11.29 -3.98 1.53
N GLU A 139 12.32 -4.38 2.28
CA GLU A 139 13.22 -5.47 1.91
C GLU A 139 12.48 -6.82 1.94
N ASP A 140 11.64 -7.00 2.95
CA ASP A 140 10.71 -8.14 3.05
C ASP A 140 9.53 -8.07 2.08
N GLY A 141 9.34 -6.94 1.39
CA GLY A 141 8.25 -6.75 0.42
C GLY A 141 6.95 -6.23 1.01
N TYR A 142 6.99 -5.64 2.20
CA TYR A 142 5.85 -5.03 2.86
C TYR A 142 5.78 -3.53 2.59
N TYR A 143 4.61 -3.06 2.17
CA TYR A 143 4.36 -1.67 1.83
C TYR A 143 3.01 -1.19 2.37
N ILE A 144 2.92 0.11 2.61
CA ILE A 144 1.68 0.83 2.80
C ILE A 144 1.21 1.26 1.41
N GLY A 145 0.02 0.86 1.02
CA GLY A 145 -0.54 1.16 -0.29
C GLY A 145 -1.75 2.07 -0.20
N TYR A 146 -1.89 2.93 -1.20
CA TYR A 146 -3.14 3.64 -1.49
C TYR A 146 -3.44 3.55 -2.98
N LEU A 147 -4.70 3.36 -3.34
CA LEU A 147 -5.11 3.39 -4.74
C LEU A 147 -4.98 4.81 -5.26
N ILE A 148 -4.33 4.93 -6.41
CA ILE A 148 -4.24 6.20 -7.12
C ILE A 148 -5.58 6.42 -7.81
N PHE A 149 -6.18 7.57 -7.55
CA PHE A 149 -7.51 7.95 -8.01
C PHE A 149 -7.52 9.38 -8.53
N GLY A 150 -8.62 9.80 -9.15
CA GLY A 150 -8.77 11.11 -9.75
C GLY A 150 -8.43 11.12 -11.24
N LYS A 151 -8.94 12.11 -11.96
CA LYS A 151 -8.68 12.27 -13.41
C LYS A 151 -7.21 12.58 -13.69
N GLU A 152 -6.55 13.26 -12.75
CA GLU A 152 -5.15 13.68 -12.83
C GLU A 152 -4.22 12.78 -12.01
N GLU A 153 -4.71 11.63 -11.51
CA GLU A 153 -3.96 10.70 -10.67
C GLU A 153 -3.38 11.37 -9.40
N ASP A 154 -4.09 12.37 -8.89
CA ASP A 154 -3.66 13.31 -7.84
C ASP A 154 -4.25 13.01 -6.46
N GLN A 155 -5.07 11.95 -6.37
CA GLN A 155 -5.76 11.54 -5.15
C GLN A 155 -5.36 10.14 -4.74
N LEU A 156 -5.44 9.89 -3.43
CA LEU A 156 -5.21 8.57 -2.85
C LEU A 156 -6.51 8.03 -2.27
N PHE A 157 -6.76 6.73 -2.40
CA PHE A 157 -8.01 6.09 -1.95
C PHE A 157 -7.71 4.82 -1.18
N TYR A 158 -8.55 4.53 -0.18
CA TYR A 158 -8.56 3.23 0.48
C TYR A 158 -9.95 2.87 1.05
N CYS A 159 -10.15 1.58 1.32
CA CYS A 159 -11.32 1.06 2.01
C CYS A 159 -10.93 0.62 3.43
N CYS A 160 -11.66 1.08 4.44
CA CYS A 160 -11.54 0.62 5.81
C CYS A 160 -12.01 -0.83 5.96
N THR A 161 -11.60 -1.51 7.04
CA THR A 161 -12.06 -2.88 7.34
C THR A 161 -13.58 -2.97 7.54
N SER A 162 -14.21 -1.87 7.99
CA SER A 162 -15.65 -1.73 8.16
C SER A 162 -16.45 -1.61 6.85
N GLY A 163 -15.79 -1.56 5.70
CA GLY A 163 -16.43 -1.42 4.38
C GLY A 163 -16.70 0.03 3.96
N SER A 164 -16.40 1.01 4.82
CA SER A 164 -16.40 2.43 4.41
C SER A 164 -15.19 2.76 3.52
N SER A 165 -15.35 3.73 2.63
CA SER A 165 -14.28 4.20 1.74
C SER A 165 -13.85 5.62 2.06
N ARG A 166 -12.60 5.94 1.76
CA ARG A 166 -11.95 7.22 2.09
C ARG A 166 -11.14 7.72 0.90
N VAL A 167 -11.20 9.03 0.63
CA VAL A 167 -10.43 9.70 -0.44
C VAL A 167 -9.55 10.79 0.17
N ILE A 168 -8.28 10.77 -0.15
CA ILE A 168 -7.29 11.74 0.31
C ILE A 168 -7.00 12.65 -0.89
N SER A 169 -7.36 13.91 -0.78
CA SER A 169 -7.29 14.88 -1.89
C SER A 169 -5.89 15.45 -2.14
N CYS A 170 -4.89 15.04 -1.35
CA CYS A 170 -3.47 15.39 -1.49
C CYS A 170 -3.21 16.85 -1.94
N LYS A 171 -3.69 17.85 -1.19
CA LYS A 171 -3.52 19.28 -1.52
C LYS A 171 -2.26 19.90 -0.93
N THR A 172 -1.77 19.39 0.20
CA THR A 172 -0.57 19.91 0.85
C THR A 172 0.33 18.79 1.31
N LEU A 173 1.65 19.00 1.29
CA LEU A 173 2.65 18.06 1.77
C LEU A 173 3.53 18.69 2.85
N ASN A 174 3.63 18.03 4.00
CA ASN A 174 4.61 18.40 5.03
C ASN A 174 5.78 17.42 4.96
N ARG A 175 6.91 17.87 4.41
CA ARG A 175 8.14 17.08 4.30
C ARG A 175 8.77 16.82 5.68
N TYR A 176 9.53 15.72 5.79
CA TYR A 176 10.30 15.33 6.98
C TYR A 176 11.69 15.94 6.96
#